data_AF-A0A316PC77-F1
#
_entry.id   AF-A0A316PC77-F1
#
_cell.length_a   1.000
_cell.length_b   1.000
_cell.length_c   1.000
_cell.angle_alpha   90.00
_cell.angle_beta   90.00
_cell.angle_gamma   90.00
#
_symmetry.space_group_name_H-M   'P 1'
#
loop_
_entity.id
_entity.type
_entity.pdbx_description
1 polymer ?
#
loop_
_entity_poly.entity_id
_entity_poly.type
_entity_poly.pdbx_seq_one_letter_code
_entity_poly.pdbx_strand_id
1 'polypeptide(L)'
;MTTPKPPKHKLYTAAYNCFVEQGMTCAGIADMLGIREATLSEWRRAMKWDEKRKAMLAAPGKIRELLLNEMQNVADGNPARIDTDGLSKIAKALQYFDGKVPLTVVITVLKEVDNFIAEVAPQEIARQTDLHRMFIAHRAQVDSLK
;
A
#
# COMPACT_ATOMS: atom_id res chain seq x y z
N MET A 1 -23.36 20.19 3.61
CA MET A 1 -23.50 18.81 3.11
C MET A 1 -22.73 17.90 4.05
N THR A 2 -23.40 16.95 4.69
CA THR A 2 -22.76 15.98 5.59
C THR A 2 -22.02 14.93 4.77
N THR A 3 -20.74 14.70 5.06
CA THR A 3 -19.98 13.62 4.44
C THR A 3 -20.57 12.26 4.84
N PRO A 4 -20.71 11.30 3.91
CA PRO A 4 -21.25 9.99 4.24
C PRO A 4 -20.34 9.29 5.25
N LYS A 5 -20.95 8.73 6.31
CA LYS A 5 -20.23 8.03 7.37
C LYS A 5 -19.83 6.63 6.86
N PRO A 6 -18.60 6.15 7.15
CA PRO A 6 -18.18 4.82 6.73
C PRO A 6 -19.10 3.73 7.33
N PRO A 7 -19.42 2.68 6.54
CA PRO A 7 -20.11 1.47 7.01
C PRO A 7 -19.47 0.89 8.27
N LYS A 8 -20.31 0.47 9.23
CA LYS A 8 -19.87 -0.26 10.42
C LYS A 8 -19.66 -1.75 10.09
N HIS A 9 -18.57 -2.06 9.38
CA HIS A 9 -18.20 -3.44 9.06
C HIS A 9 -16.72 -3.68 9.38
N LYS A 10 -16.40 -4.80 10.05
CA LYS A 10 -15.03 -5.11 10.53
C LYS A 10 -13.98 -5.16 9.40
N LEU A 11 -14.40 -5.55 8.20
CA LEU A 11 -13.55 -5.64 7.02
C LEU A 11 -13.59 -4.40 6.11
N TYR A 12 -14.36 -3.36 6.47
CA TYR A 12 -14.50 -2.16 5.63
C TYR A 12 -13.15 -1.49 5.37
N THR A 13 -12.35 -1.27 6.42
CA THR A 13 -11.03 -0.62 6.32
C THR A 13 -10.06 -1.43 5.46
N ALA A 14 -10.02 -2.77 5.65
CA ALA A 14 -9.18 -3.65 4.84
C ALA A 14 -9.57 -3.59 3.36
N ALA A 15 -10.87 -3.71 3.06
CA ALA A 15 -11.38 -3.61 1.69
C ALA A 15 -11.10 -2.23 1.06
N TYR A 16 -11.23 -1.15 1.83
CA TYR A 16 -10.90 0.20 1.38
C TYR A 16 -9.42 0.30 0.99
N ASN A 17 -8.50 -0.13 1.84
CA ASN A 17 -7.06 -0.07 1.56
C ASN A 17 -6.71 -0.92 0.32
N CYS A 18 -7.23 -2.15 0.23
CA CYS A 18 -6.99 -3.01 -0.93
C CYS A 18 -7.48 -2.37 -2.24
N PHE A 19 -8.65 -1.71 -2.25
CA PHE A 19 -9.19 -1.11 -3.46
C PHE A 19 -8.53 0.24 -3.80
N VAL A 20 -8.47 1.15 -2.81
CA VAL A 20 -8.09 2.56 -3.00
C VAL A 20 -6.59 2.75 -3.02
N GLU A 21 -5.86 2.06 -2.16
CA GLU A 21 -4.41 2.25 -1.98
C GLU A 21 -3.62 1.23 -2.81
N GLN A 22 -4.06 -0.03 -2.83
CA GLN A 22 -3.34 -1.12 -3.49
C GLN A 22 -3.84 -1.43 -4.91
N GLY A 23 -4.95 -0.82 -5.33
CA GLY A 23 -5.45 -0.94 -6.70
C GLY A 23 -6.08 -2.30 -7.06
N MET A 24 -6.51 -3.10 -6.09
CA MET A 24 -7.19 -4.37 -6.36
C MET A 24 -8.61 -4.15 -6.94
N THR A 25 -9.19 -5.20 -7.51
CA THR A 25 -10.59 -5.22 -8.00
C THR A 25 -11.54 -5.68 -6.91
N CYS A 26 -12.83 -5.32 -7.00
CA CYS A 26 -13.84 -5.79 -6.05
C CYS A 26 -13.95 -7.33 -6.05
N ALA A 27 -13.87 -7.98 -7.22
CA ALA A 27 -13.82 -9.44 -7.33
C ALA A 27 -12.63 -10.04 -6.57
N GLY A 28 -11.40 -9.53 -6.78
CA GLY A 28 -10.22 -10.06 -6.08
C GLY A 28 -10.27 -9.85 -4.56
N ILE A 29 -10.86 -8.75 -4.11
CA ILE A 29 -11.07 -8.48 -2.68
C ILE A 29 -12.17 -9.38 -2.10
N ALA A 30 -13.22 -9.66 -2.87
CA ALA A 30 -14.32 -10.53 -2.46
C ALA A 30 -13.81 -11.93 -2.12
N ASP A 31 -13.00 -12.50 -3.01
CA ASP A 31 -12.39 -13.81 -2.83
C ASP A 31 -11.42 -13.83 -1.64
N MET A 32 -10.59 -12.79 -1.51
CA MET A 32 -9.58 -12.70 -0.46
C MET A 32 -10.16 -12.47 0.95
N LEU A 33 -11.17 -11.62 1.08
CA LEU A 33 -11.75 -11.23 2.38
C LEU A 33 -13.02 -12.02 2.74
N GLY A 34 -13.52 -12.87 1.83
CA GLY A 34 -14.77 -13.62 2.03
C GLY A 34 -16.01 -12.72 2.12
N ILE A 35 -16.02 -11.59 1.39
CA ILE A 35 -17.13 -10.63 1.37
C ILE A 35 -17.82 -10.71 0.01
N ARG A 36 -19.16 -10.59 -0.02
CA ARG A 36 -19.89 -10.51 -1.30
C ARG A 36 -19.44 -9.29 -2.10
N GLU A 37 -19.15 -9.49 -3.39
CA GLU A 37 -18.76 -8.41 -4.30
C GLU A 37 -19.80 -7.28 -4.37
N ALA A 38 -21.09 -7.62 -4.25
CA ALA A 38 -22.18 -6.63 -4.20
C ALA A 38 -22.02 -5.64 -3.01
N THR A 39 -21.59 -6.14 -1.85
CA THR A 39 -21.32 -5.30 -0.67
C THR A 39 -20.15 -4.36 -0.91
N LEU A 40 -19.08 -4.84 -1.56
CA LEU A 40 -17.93 -4.02 -1.94
C LEU A 40 -18.30 -2.95 -2.97
N SER A 41 -19.14 -3.31 -3.93
CA SER A 41 -19.65 -2.39 -4.96
C SER A 41 -20.52 -1.29 -4.36
N GLU A 42 -21.33 -1.62 -3.35
CA GLU A 42 -22.12 -0.64 -2.61
C GLU A 42 -21.21 0.35 -1.86
N TRP A 43 -20.21 -0.15 -1.12
CA TRP A 43 -19.25 0.71 -0.41
C TRP A 43 -18.45 1.60 -1.36
N ARG A 44 -17.96 1.02 -2.47
CA ARG A 44 -17.26 1.73 -3.54
C ARG A 44 -18.06 2.93 -4.03
N ARG A 45 -19.35 2.73 -4.32
CA ARG A 45 -20.27 3.77 -4.80
C ARG A 45 -20.60 4.79 -3.71
N ALA A 46 -21.02 4.33 -2.53
CA ALA A 46 -21.50 5.20 -1.44
C ALA A 46 -20.40 6.13 -0.91
N MET A 47 -19.17 5.65 -0.88
CA MET A 47 -18.02 6.35 -0.30
C MET A 47 -17.06 6.91 -1.35
N LYS A 48 -17.46 6.86 -2.63
CA LYS A 48 -16.72 7.40 -3.78
C LYS A 48 -15.27 6.91 -3.85
N TRP A 49 -15.08 5.60 -3.71
CA TRP A 49 -13.74 5.02 -3.66
C TRP A 49 -12.96 5.22 -4.97
N ASP A 50 -13.63 5.29 -6.12
CA ASP A 50 -12.95 5.55 -7.39
C ASP A 50 -12.27 6.91 -7.45
N GLU A 51 -12.91 7.97 -6.93
CA GLU A 51 -12.32 9.30 -6.85
C GLU A 51 -11.10 9.30 -5.91
N LYS A 52 -11.23 8.63 -4.77
CA LYS A 52 -10.15 8.46 -3.80
C LYS A 52 -8.99 7.66 -4.37
N ARG A 53 -9.27 6.57 -5.07
CA ARG A 53 -8.28 5.72 -5.76
C ARG A 53 -7.56 6.51 -6.84
N LYS A 54 -8.28 7.26 -7.65
CA LYS A 54 -7.69 8.12 -8.68
C LYS A 54 -6.76 9.17 -8.06
N ALA A 55 -7.17 9.80 -6.95
CA ALA A 55 -6.33 10.75 -6.23
C ALA A 55 -5.08 10.09 -5.62
N MET A 56 -5.22 8.91 -5.00
CA MET A 56 -4.11 8.17 -4.39
C MET A 56 -3.11 7.66 -5.43
N LEU A 57 -3.58 7.06 -6.53
CA LEU A 57 -2.70 6.58 -7.60
C LEU A 57 -2.04 7.72 -8.38
N ALA A 58 -2.68 8.89 -8.47
CA ALA A 58 -2.09 10.07 -9.09
C ALA A 58 -1.09 10.80 -8.17
N ALA A 59 -1.15 10.58 -6.85
CA ALA A 59 -0.35 11.32 -5.88
C ALA A 59 1.17 11.15 -6.07
N PRO A 60 1.73 9.93 -6.27
CA PRO A 60 3.17 9.78 -6.48
C PRO A 60 3.67 10.50 -7.74
N GLY A 61 2.92 10.42 -8.84
CA GLY A 61 3.25 11.09 -10.10
C GLY A 61 3.17 12.61 -9.99
N LYS A 62 2.09 13.13 -9.40
CA LYS A 62 1.89 14.58 -9.25
C LYS A 62 2.89 15.20 -8.27
N ILE A 63 3.25 14.48 -7.20
CA ILE A 63 4.24 14.96 -6.24
C ILE A 63 5.64 14.94 -6.84
N ARG A 64 5.98 13.93 -7.64
CA ARG A 64 7.22 13.91 -8.43
C ARG A 64 7.30 15.09 -9.41
N GLU A 65 6.22 15.41 -10.10
CA GLU A 65 6.14 16.57 -11.00
C GLU A 65 6.33 17.89 -10.25
N LEU A 66 5.66 18.07 -9.10
CA LEU A 66 5.80 19.27 -8.26
C LEU A 66 7.22 19.45 -7.73
N LEU A 67 7.87 18.36 -7.31
CA LEU A 67 9.26 18.36 -6.87
C LEU A 67 10.23 18.75 -7.99
N LEU A 68 10.05 18.22 -9.21
CA LEU A 68 10.88 18.57 -10.36
C LEU A 68 10.74 20.04 -10.76
N ASN A 69 9.52 20.57 -10.74
CA ASN A 69 9.27 21.99 -11.01
C ASN A 69 9.91 22.90 -9.96
N GLU A 70 9.87 22.49 -8.69
CA GLU A 70 10.51 23.22 -7.60
C GLU A 70 12.05 23.21 -7.72
N MET A 71 12.63 22.07 -8.08
CA MET A 71 14.07 21.95 -8.35
C MET A 71 14.51 22.88 -9.49
N GLN A 72 13.74 22.94 -10.58
CA GLN A 72 14.01 23.86 -11.68
C GLN A 72 13.92 25.33 -11.23
N ASN A 73 12.87 25.68 -10.48
CA ASN A 73 12.69 27.05 -9.96
C ASN A 73 13.87 27.51 -9.10
N VAL A 74 14.40 26.63 -8.23
CA VAL A 74 15.59 26.92 -7.41
C VAL A 74 16.86 27.01 -8.27
N ALA A 75 17.02 26.12 -9.26
CA ALA A 75 18.16 26.16 -10.19
C ALA A 75 18.22 27.46 -11.00
N ASP A 76 17.05 28.03 -11.31
CA ASP A 76 16.92 29.33 -11.98
C ASP A 76 17.16 30.53 -11.04
N GLY A 77 17.56 30.29 -9.78
CA GLY A 77 17.92 31.32 -8.80
C GLY A 77 16.73 31.91 -8.01
N ASN A 78 15.53 31.34 -8.14
CA ASN A 78 14.37 31.79 -7.39
C ASN A 78 14.35 31.17 -5.97
N PRO A 79 13.77 31.86 -4.98
CA PRO A 79 13.56 31.26 -3.66
C PRO A 79 12.63 30.04 -3.75
N ALA A 80 12.88 29.05 -2.90
CA ALA A 80 12.00 27.91 -2.74
C ALA A 80 10.58 28.39 -2.37
N ARG A 81 9.60 27.98 -3.17
CA ARG A 81 8.18 28.27 -3.00
C ARG A 81 7.51 27.27 -2.06
N ILE A 82 8.09 26.09 -1.95
CA ILE A 82 7.58 25.05 -1.06
C ILE A 82 8.44 24.98 0.19
N ASP A 83 7.80 24.99 1.36
CA ASP A 83 8.47 24.78 2.65
C ASP A 83 9.19 23.42 2.63
N THR A 84 10.52 23.45 2.51
CA THR A 84 11.37 22.28 2.31
C THR A 84 11.33 21.33 3.50
N ASP A 85 10.99 21.81 4.71
CA ASP A 85 10.82 20.99 5.91
C ASP A 85 9.47 20.23 5.88
N GLY A 86 8.36 20.92 5.61
CA GLY A 86 7.05 20.31 5.37
C GLY A 86 7.06 19.32 4.20
N LEU A 87 7.75 19.67 3.10
CA LEU A 87 7.89 18.81 1.93
C LEU A 87 8.74 17.58 2.22
N SER A 88 9.84 17.71 2.97
CA SER A 88 10.66 16.58 3.39
C SER A 88 9.88 15.62 4.29
N LYS A 89 9.00 16.13 5.15
CA LYS A 89 8.11 15.31 5.99
C LYS A 89 7.05 14.59 5.15
N ILE A 90 6.46 15.28 4.17
CA ILE A 90 5.49 14.69 3.24
C ILE A 90 6.15 13.68 2.29
N ALA A 91 7.35 13.97 1.76
CA ALA A 91 8.12 13.07 0.92
C ALA A 91 8.58 11.82 1.68
N LYS A 92 8.97 11.94 2.96
CA LYS A 92 9.24 10.79 3.84
C LYS A 92 7.98 9.96 4.11
N ALA A 93 6.85 10.61 4.36
CA ALA A 93 5.57 9.93 4.50
C ALA A 93 5.19 9.21 3.19
N LEU A 94 5.45 9.83 2.03
CA LEU A 94 5.22 9.21 0.72
C LEU A 94 6.19 8.06 0.44
N GLN A 95 7.46 8.14 0.82
CA GLN A 95 8.39 7.00 0.73
C GLN A 95 7.96 5.82 1.61
N TYR A 96 7.30 6.09 2.74
CA TYR A 96 6.66 5.05 3.56
C TYR A 96 5.47 4.40 2.80
N PHE A 97 4.76 5.16 1.96
CA PHE A 97 3.73 4.65 1.06
C PHE A 97 4.28 4.07 -0.26
N ASP A 98 5.48 4.48 -0.72
CA ASP A 98 6.14 4.08 -1.98
C ASP A 98 6.89 2.73 -1.87
N GLY A 99 6.60 1.93 -0.85
CA GLY A 99 6.68 0.47 -0.99
C GLY A 99 8.04 -0.17 -0.73
N LYS A 100 8.63 0.09 0.44
CA LYS A 100 9.43 -0.95 1.09
C LYS A 100 8.88 -1.22 2.47
N VAL A 101 8.00 -2.22 2.54
CA VAL A 101 7.71 -2.91 3.81
C VAL A 101 9.07 -3.32 4.39
N PRO A 102 9.43 -2.89 5.62
CA PRO A 102 10.72 -3.24 6.21
C PRO A 102 10.91 -4.75 6.17
N LEU A 103 12.12 -5.22 5.86
CA LEU A 103 12.41 -6.66 5.76
C LEU A 103 11.97 -7.41 7.02
N THR A 104 12.08 -6.78 8.20
CA THR A 104 11.61 -7.33 9.47
C THR A 104 10.09 -7.57 9.49
N VAL A 105 9.30 -6.65 8.94
CA VAL A 105 7.84 -6.80 8.83
C VAL A 105 7.49 -7.93 7.85
N VAL A 106 8.20 -8.00 6.71
CA VAL A 106 8.03 -9.10 5.75
C VAL A 106 8.31 -10.45 6.40
N ILE A 107 9.43 -10.57 7.12
CA ILE A 107 9.80 -11.80 7.85
C ILE A 107 8.71 -12.18 8.86
N THR A 108 8.17 -11.21 9.61
CA THR A 108 7.10 -11.48 10.58
C THR A 108 5.83 -12.02 9.91
N VAL A 109 5.40 -11.42 8.80
CA VAL A 109 4.22 -11.90 8.05
C VAL A 109 4.45 -13.30 7.48
N LEU A 110 5.63 -13.58 6.92
CA LEU A 110 5.93 -14.91 6.40
C LEU A 110 5.94 -15.98 7.50
N LYS A 111 6.43 -15.64 8.70
CA LYS A 111 6.35 -16.53 9.86
C LYS A 111 4.91 -16.79 10.31
N GLU A 112 4.04 -15.79 10.25
CA GLU A 112 2.62 -15.96 10.55
C GLU A 112 1.96 -16.92 9.54
N VAL A 113 2.32 -16.80 8.27
CA VAL A 113 1.88 -17.72 7.21
C VAL A 113 2.44 -19.13 7.45
N ASP A 114 3.71 -19.27 7.81
CA ASP A 114 4.33 -20.56 8.14
C ASP A 114 3.61 -21.22 9.32
N ASN A 115 3.31 -20.48 10.38
CA ASN A 115 2.56 -20.99 11.53
C ASN A 115 1.17 -21.47 11.12
N PHE A 116 0.45 -20.70 10.29
CA PHE A 116 -0.85 -21.12 9.77
C PHE A 116 -0.76 -22.41 8.93
N ILE A 117 0.23 -22.51 8.04
CA ILE A 117 0.45 -23.71 7.21
C ILE A 117 0.80 -24.91 8.09
N ALA A 118 1.60 -24.73 9.14
CA ALA A 118 1.92 -25.79 10.09
C ALA A 118 0.67 -26.34 10.79
N GLU A 119 -0.39 -25.53 10.96
CA GLU A 119 -1.66 -25.97 11.52
C GLU A 119 -2.58 -26.66 10.50
N VAL A 120 -2.68 -26.14 9.27
CA VAL A 120 -3.68 -26.61 8.29
C VAL A 120 -3.16 -27.59 7.24
N ALA A 121 -1.85 -27.56 6.95
CA ALA A 121 -1.19 -28.40 5.95
C ALA A 121 0.29 -28.68 6.35
N PRO A 122 0.53 -29.42 7.45
CA PRO A 122 1.88 -29.62 8.01
C PRO A 122 2.88 -30.20 7.01
N GLN A 123 2.42 -31.00 6.05
CA GLN A 123 3.26 -31.60 5.01
C GLN A 123 3.90 -30.56 4.06
N GLU A 124 3.30 -29.37 3.92
CA GLU A 124 3.79 -28.32 3.04
C GLU A 124 4.80 -27.38 3.73
N ILE A 125 4.94 -27.45 5.07
CA ILE A 125 5.69 -26.47 5.85
C ILE A 125 7.16 -26.39 5.47
N ALA A 126 7.80 -27.53 5.20
CA ALA A 126 9.21 -27.60 4.86
C ALA A 126 9.47 -26.86 3.53
N ARG A 127 8.65 -27.16 2.52
CA ARG A 127 8.74 -26.52 1.20
C ARG A 127 8.47 -25.02 1.29
N GLN A 128 7.45 -24.62 2.06
CA GLN A 128 7.09 -23.20 2.19
C GLN A 128 8.14 -22.39 2.94
N THR A 129 8.68 -22.94 4.02
CA THR A 129 9.77 -22.31 4.79
C THR A 129 11.00 -22.08 3.90
N ASP A 130 11.34 -23.04 3.04
CA ASP A 130 12.45 -22.90 2.09
C ASP A 130 12.21 -21.80 1.06
N LEU A 131 11.01 -21.73 0.47
CA LEU A 131 10.64 -20.67 -0.47
C LEU A 131 10.65 -19.29 0.20
N HIS A 132 10.12 -19.17 1.42
CA HIS A 132 10.17 -17.94 2.20
C HIS A 132 11.61 -17.51 2.49
N ARG A 133 12.51 -18.44 2.83
CA ARG A 133 13.95 -18.14 3.02
C ARG A 133 14.59 -17.62 1.73
N MET A 134 14.30 -18.24 0.59
CA MET A 134 14.80 -17.78 -0.72
C MET A 134 14.29 -16.37 -1.04
N PHE A 135 13.01 -16.10 -0.80
CA PHE A 135 12.42 -14.78 -1.00
C PHE A 135 13.03 -13.70 -0.09
N ILE A 136 13.24 -14.02 1.20
CA ILE A 136 13.90 -13.10 2.16
C ILE A 136 15.31 -12.77 1.69
N ALA A 137 16.10 -13.77 1.27
CA ALA A 137 17.45 -13.55 0.75
C ALA A 137 17.46 -12.67 -0.50
N HIS A 138 16.56 -12.95 -1.46
CA HIS A 138 16.37 -12.12 -2.65
C HIS A 138 16.02 -10.67 -2.28
N ARG A 139 15.08 -10.48 -1.35
CA ARG A 139 14.64 -9.15 -0.91
C ARG A 139 15.75 -8.37 -0.21
N ALA A 140 16.52 -9.03 0.66
CA ALA A 140 17.67 -8.44 1.34
C ALA A 140 18.73 -7.94 0.34
N GLN A 141 19.00 -8.73 -0.71
CA GLN A 141 19.93 -8.36 -1.77
C GLN A 141 19.43 -7.15 -2.58
N VAL A 142 18.14 -7.10 -2.94
CA VAL A 142 17.53 -5.95 -3.61
C VAL A 142 17.54 -4.69 -2.73
N ASP A 143 17.50 -4.87 -1.41
CA ASP A 143 17.57 -3.77 -0.46
C ASP A 143 18.99 -3.25 -0.25
N SER A 144 20.02 -4.10 -0.32
CA SER A 144 21.43 -3.72 -0.19
C SER A 144 22.06 -3.11 -1.45
N LEU A 145 21.46 -3.34 -2.62
CA LEU A 145 21.95 -2.81 -3.92
C LEU A 145 21.48 -1.38 -4.22
N LYS A 146 20.75 -0.74 -3.29
CA LYS A 146 20.29 0.64 -3.37
C LYS A 146 20.96 1.48 -2.30
#